data_AF-A0A173YJD1-F1
#
_entry.id   AF-A0A173YJD1-F1
#
_cell.length_a   1.000
_cell.length_b   1.000
_cell.length_c   1.000
_cell.angle_alpha   90.00
_cell.angle_beta   90.00
_cell.angle_gamma   90.00
#
_symmetry.space_group_name_H-M   'P 1'
#
loop_
_entity.id
_entity.type
_entity.pdbx_description
1 polymer ?
#
loop_
_entity_poly.entity_id
_entity_poly.type
_entity_poly.pdbx_seq_one_letter_code
_entity_poly.pdbx_strand_id
1 'polypeptide(L)'
;MYKVIKHFIDLHDNDHSYNEGDIFPREGVDVSKERIEELAGSNNKQHSPLIELVEETSDNATDTDVDEKPPEAGKKEPENKEPAE
;
A
#
# COMPACT_ATOMS: atom_id res chain seq x y z
N MET A 1 -13.48 4.34 -7.26
CA MET A 1 -12.34 3.46 -6.92
C MET A 1 -11.32 4.30 -6.17
N TYR A 2 -10.39 3.75 -5.39
CA TYR A 2 -9.30 4.56 -4.82
C TYR A 2 -8.01 4.36 -5.61
N LYS A 3 -7.24 5.44 -5.76
CA LYS A 3 -5.91 5.41 -6.34
C LYS A 3 -4.90 5.71 -5.25
N VAL A 4 -3.85 4.92 -5.20
CA VAL A 4 -2.77 5.11 -4.25
C VAL A 4 -1.95 6.30 -4.71
N ILE A 5 -1.79 7.29 -3.83
CA ILE A 5 -1.02 8.51 -4.11
C ILE A 5 0.35 8.48 -3.41
N LYS A 6 0.56 7.53 -2.51
CA LYS A 6 1.81 7.34 -1.79
C LYS A 6 2.06 5.87 -1.49
N HIS A 7 3.29 5.41 -1.67
CA HIS A 7 3.64 4.02 -1.37
C HIS A 7 3.34 3.64 0.09
N PHE A 8 2.66 2.51 0.29
CA PHE A 8 2.39 1.94 1.60
C PHE A 8 2.29 0.41 1.57
N ILE A 9 2.52 -0.21 2.72
CA ILE A 9 2.36 -1.66 2.91
C ILE A 9 1.07 -1.87 3.69
N ASP A 10 0.12 -2.59 3.09
CA ASP A 10 -1.12 -2.96 3.76
C ASP A 10 -0.96 -4.28 4.53
N LEU A 11 -1.02 -4.19 5.86
CA LEU A 11 -0.87 -5.34 6.76
C LEU A 11 -2.10 -6.26 6.75
N HIS A 12 -3.25 -5.80 6.24
CA HIS A 12 -4.47 -6.60 6.16
C HIS A 12 -4.53 -7.41 4.86
N ASP A 13 -3.72 -7.03 3.86
CA ASP A 13 -3.59 -7.67 2.56
C ASP A 13 -2.26 -8.44 2.41
N ASN A 14 -1.88 -9.24 3.43
CA ASN A 14 -0.65 -10.05 3.41
C ASN A 14 0.64 -9.23 3.18
N ASP A 15 0.77 -8.07 3.83
CA ASP A 15 1.91 -7.17 3.64
C ASP A 15 2.08 -6.73 2.18
N HIS A 16 0.97 -6.58 1.45
CA HIS A 16 1.02 -6.15 0.07
C HIS A 16 1.46 -4.68 -0.02
N SER A 17 2.52 -4.47 -0.80
CA SER A 17 3.05 -3.14 -1.11
C SER A 17 2.30 -2.51 -2.28
N TYR A 18 1.59 -1.42 -2.00
CA TYR A 18 0.94 -0.59 -3.00
C TYR A 18 1.86 0.57 -3.38
N ASN A 19 2.02 0.81 -4.68
CA ASN A 19 2.80 1.92 -5.23
C ASN A 19 1.90 3.07 -5.66
N GLU A 20 2.51 4.23 -5.83
CA GLU A 20 1.84 5.41 -6.37
C GLU A 20 1.30 5.09 -7.76
N GLY A 21 -0.01 5.29 -7.96
CA GLY A 21 -0.70 4.90 -9.18
C GLY A 21 -1.57 3.66 -9.07
N ASP A 22 -1.32 2.80 -8.07
CA ASP A 22 -2.04 1.53 -7.93
C ASP A 22 -3.51 1.74 -7.56
N ILE A 23 -4.32 0.73 -7.89
CA ILE A 23 -5.74 0.71 -7.59
C ILE A 23 -5.98 -0.01 -6.26
N PHE A 24 -6.77 0.62 -5.39
CA PHE A 24 -7.14 0.10 -4.08
C PHE A 24 -8.67 0.14 -3.88
N PRO A 25 -9.28 -0.89 -3.27
CA PRO A 25 -8.72 -2.19 -2.88
C PRO A 25 -8.52 -3.15 -4.08
N ARG A 26 -7.74 -4.23 -3.89
CA ARG A 26 -7.57 -5.29 -4.89
C ARG A 26 -8.88 -6.01 -5.22
N GLU A 27 -8.97 -6.55 -6.43
CA GLU A 27 -10.09 -7.40 -6.82
C GLU A 27 -10.21 -8.61 -5.86
N GLY A 28 -11.39 -8.78 -5.27
CA GLY A 28 -11.65 -9.83 -4.29
C GLY A 28 -11.23 -9.51 -2.85
N VAL A 29 -10.74 -8.30 -2.58
CA VAL A 29 -10.44 -7.81 -1.22
C VAL A 29 -11.48 -6.76 -0.81
N ASP A 30 -12.24 -7.07 0.24
CA ASP A 30 -13.15 -6.12 0.87
C ASP A 30 -12.46 -5.42 2.04
N VAL A 31 -12.40 -4.09 2.00
CA VAL A 31 -11.88 -3.25 3.08
C VAL A 31 -13.01 -2.44 3.70
N SER A 32 -12.95 -2.24 5.02
CA SER A 32 -13.92 -1.43 5.73
C SER A 32 -13.79 0.06 5.35
N LYS A 33 -14.89 0.80 5.41
CA LYS A 33 -14.88 2.25 5.16
C LYS A 33 -13.96 3.00 6.11
N GLU A 34 -13.90 2.58 7.37
CA GLU A 34 -12.97 3.15 8.35
C GLU A 34 -11.52 3.05 7.87
N ARG A 35 -11.12 1.90 7.28
CA ARG A 35 -9.78 1.72 6.72
C ARG A 35 -9.54 2.64 5.54
N ILE A 36 -10.52 2.80 4.65
CA ILE A 36 -10.45 3.77 3.56
C ILE A 36 -10.20 5.17 4.12
N GLU A 37 -10.97 5.60 5.13
CA GLU A 37 -10.85 6.95 5.71
C GLU A 37 -9.53 7.17 6.44
N GLU A 38 -8.98 6.15 7.10
CA GLU A 38 -7.64 6.20 7.69
C GLU A 38 -6.54 6.36 6.62
N LEU A 39 -6.65 5.61 5.52
CA LEU A 39 -5.71 5.68 4.41
C LEU A 39 -5.86 6.97 3.60
N ALA A 40 -7.09 7.44 3.39
CA ALA A 40 -7.38 8.67 2.65
C ALA A 40 -7.17 9.93 3.50
N GLY A 41 -7.17 9.79 4.83
CA GLY A 41 -6.92 10.85 5.77
C GLY A 41 -5.48 10.88 6.26
N SER A 42 -5.26 11.67 7.32
CA SER A 42 -4.01 11.76 8.05
C SER A 42 -4.00 10.92 9.33
N ASN A 43 -5.01 10.06 9.52
CA ASN A 43 -5.14 9.17 10.68
C ASN A 43 -4.46 7.82 10.46
N ASN A 44 -3.28 7.84 9.82
CA ASN A 44 -2.46 6.66 9.60
C ASN A 44 -1.04 6.90 10.15
N LYS A 45 -0.22 5.85 10.20
CA LYS A 45 1.16 5.93 10.74
C LYS A 45 2.06 6.94 10.03
N GLN A 46 1.73 7.30 8.78
CA GLN A 46 2.48 8.29 8.00
C GLN A 46 1.94 9.72 8.20
N HIS A 47 0.83 9.87 8.91
CA HIS A 47 0.12 11.14 9.12
C HIS A 47 -0.19 11.89 7.82
N SER A 48 -0.33 11.18 6.71
CA SER A 48 -0.54 11.74 5.38
C SER A 48 -1.50 10.87 4.59
N PRO A 49 -2.33 11.44 3.70
CA PRO A 49 -3.18 10.66 2.81
C PRO A 49 -2.30 9.74 1.93
N LEU A 50 -2.65 8.46 1.88
CA LEU A 50 -1.99 7.39 1.13
C LEU A 50 -2.79 6.99 -0.10
N ILE A 51 -4.11 7.13 -0.03
CA ILE A 51 -5.04 6.87 -1.13
C ILE A 51 -5.93 8.09 -1.37
N GLU A 52 -6.43 8.22 -2.58
CA GLU A 52 -7.38 9.27 -2.97
C GLU A 52 -8.59 8.64 -3.66
N LEU A 53 -9.78 9.18 -3.40
CA LEU A 53 -11.00 8.77 -4.08
C LEU A 53 -10.94 9.24 -5.53
N VAL A 54 -10.78 8.29 -6.45
CA VAL A 54 -10.90 8.54 -7.88
C VAL A 54 -12.33 8.22 -8.30
N GLU A 55 -13.10 9.28 -8.48
CA GLU A 55 -14.38 9.21 -9.17
C GLU A 55 -14.10 8.86 -10.64
N GLU A 56 -14.73 7.79 -11.14
CA GLU A 56 -14.55 7.27 -12.50
C GLU A 56 -15.21 8.23 -13.52
N THR A 57 -14.67 9.44 -13.63
CA THR A 57 -14.88 10.35 -14.75
C THR A 57 -13.62 10.25 -15.60
N SER A 58 -13.79 9.88 -16.86
CA SER A 58 -12.77 9.26 -17.74
C SER A 58 -11.62 10.18 -18.19
N ASP A 59 -11.17 11.16 -17.41
CA ASP A 59 -10.27 12.20 -17.91
C ASP A 59 -9.19 12.59 -16.90
N ASN A 60 -8.18 11.74 -16.66
CA ASN A 60 -6.83 12.26 -16.46
C ASN A 60 -5.72 11.22 -16.70
N ALA A 61 -5.09 11.36 -17.86
CA ALA A 61 -3.78 10.83 -18.17
C ALA A 61 -2.71 11.56 -17.34
N THR A 62 -2.06 10.83 -16.43
CA THR A 62 -0.71 11.10 -15.91
C THR A 62 -0.15 9.71 -15.58
N ASP A 63 0.48 8.99 -16.52
CA ASP A 63 1.84 9.21 -17.06
C ASP A 63 2.78 9.82 -16.03
N THR A 64 3.43 8.95 -15.25
CA THR A 64 4.78 9.20 -14.77
C THR A 64 5.50 7.86 -14.73
N ASP A 65 6.02 7.50 -15.90
CA ASP A 65 7.20 6.64 -16.08
C ASP A 65 8.36 7.22 -15.24
N VAL A 66 8.75 6.57 -14.13
CA VAL A 66 10.12 6.66 -13.57
C VAL A 66 10.46 5.38 -12.78
N ASP A 67 11.51 4.71 -13.28
CA ASP A 67 12.48 3.82 -12.63
C ASP A 67 12.00 2.53 -11.94
N GLU A 68 12.16 1.46 -12.71
CA GLU A 68 12.91 0.25 -12.35
C GLU A 68 13.84 0.41 -11.12
N LYS A 69 13.38 -0.01 -9.93
CA LYS A 69 14.28 -0.46 -8.86
C LYS A 69 13.82 -1.82 -8.35
N PRO A 70 14.59 -2.91 -8.58
CA PRO A 70 14.25 -4.22 -8.06
C PRO A 70 14.25 -4.23 -6.51
N PRO A 71 13.40 -5.07 -5.88
CA PRO A 71 13.26 -5.11 -4.43
C PRO A 71 14.53 -5.71 -3.81
N GLU A 72 15.29 -4.87 -3.11
CA GLU A 72 16.39 -5.36 -2.29
C GLU A 72 15.81 -6.06 -1.05
N ALA A 73 16.04 -7.37 -1.03
CA ALA A 73 15.63 -8.29 0.01
C ALA A 73 16.08 -7.84 1.41
N GLY A 74 15.09 -7.58 2.27
CA GLY A 74 15.27 -7.38 3.72
C GLY A 74 14.79 -8.56 4.56
N LYS A 75 14.96 -9.81 4.11
CA LYS A 75 14.81 -10.98 5.00
C LYS A 75 16.06 -11.09 5.87
N LYS A 76 15.98 -10.57 7.10
CA LYS A 76 16.90 -10.93 8.19
C LYS A 76 16.14 -11.00 9.52
N GLU A 77 15.34 -12.05 9.69
CA GLU A 77 15.25 -12.71 10.99
C GLU A 77 16.30 -13.82 11.01
N PRO A 78 17.31 -13.76 11.89
CA PRO A 78 18.02 -14.95 12.32
C PRO A 78 17.45 -15.44 13.65
N GLU A 79 16.98 -16.68 13.60
CA GLU A 79 16.68 -17.62 14.68
C GLU A 79 17.37 -17.31 16.01
N ASN A 80 16.56 -17.10 17.05
CA ASN A 80 17.06 -17.17 18.41
C ASN A 80 17.19 -18.65 18.83
N LYS A 81 18.37 -18.96 19.36
CA LYS A 81 18.94 -20.28 19.58
C LYS A 81 18.24 -21.06 20.69
N GLU A 82 17.82 -22.28 20.38
CA GLU A 82 17.98 -23.41 21.30
C GLU A 82 18.76 -24.50 20.57
N PRO A 83 19.83 -25.01 21.19
CA PRO A 83 19.75 -26.41 21.53
C PRO A 83 20.15 -26.69 22.99
N ALA A 84 19.44 -27.67 23.53
CA ALA A 84 19.69 -28.36 24.77
C ALA A 84 20.97 -29.19 24.73
N GLU A 85 21.70 -29.19 25.85
CA GLU A 85 22.47 -30.32 26.37
C GLU A 85 22.34 -30.35 27.89
#